data_AF-A0A0D2SUI0-F1
#
_entry.id   AF-A0A0D2SUI0-F1
#
_cell.length_a   1.000
_cell.length_b   1.000
_cell.length_c   1.000
_cell.angle_alpha   90.00
_cell.angle_beta   90.00
_cell.angle_gamma   90.00
#
_symmetry.space_group_name_H-M   'P 1'
#
loop_
_entity.id
_entity.type
_entity.pdbx_description
1 polymer ?
#
loop_
_entity_poly.entity_id
_entity_poly.type
_entity_poly.pdbx_seq_one_letter_code
_entity_poly.pdbx_strand_id
1 'polypeptide(L)'
;MDCNTTAQCREIKKAVGGALDLSKITGSRAYERYTGPQILKIFKTQQETYENTERISLVSSFMACLFSGAYACIDTTDGAGMNLMHIKQKAWSKAALEATAPGLEEKLGKLAPAHAVVGSIASYFVERYNFNKNCLVV
;
A
#
# COMPACT_ATOMS: atom_id res chain seq x y z
N MET A 1 5.56 -1.54 17.84
CA MET A 1 4.70 -1.86 16.67
C MET A 1 3.27 -1.45 17.00
N ASP A 2 2.52 -0.90 16.04
CA ASP A 2 1.16 -0.40 16.26
C ASP A 2 0.14 -1.55 16.41
N CYS A 3 -0.77 -1.42 17.38
CA CYS A 3 -1.87 -2.36 17.64
C CYS A 3 -3.19 -1.65 18.00
N ASN A 4 -3.39 -0.40 17.56
CA ASN A 4 -4.46 0.47 18.06
C ASN A 4 -5.69 0.58 17.13
N THR A 5 -5.83 -0.33 16.16
CA THR A 5 -6.86 -0.28 15.10
C THR A 5 -7.88 -1.43 15.18
N THR A 6 -8.07 -2.03 16.36
CA THR A 6 -9.01 -3.16 16.55
C THR A 6 -10.44 -2.82 16.08
N ALA A 7 -10.88 -1.56 16.26
CA ALA A 7 -12.18 -1.09 15.78
C ALA A 7 -12.27 -1.13 14.24
N GLN A 8 -11.26 -0.59 13.55
CA GLN A 8 -11.16 -0.58 12.10
C GLN A 8 -11.06 -2.01 11.53
N CYS A 9 -10.31 -2.90 12.18
CA CYS A 9 -10.29 -4.32 11.82
C CYS A 9 -11.69 -4.94 11.83
N ARG A 10 -12.51 -4.66 12.86
CA ARG A 10 -13.88 -5.18 12.95
C ARG A 10 -14.77 -4.61 11.84
N GLU A 11 -14.63 -3.33 11.55
CA GLU A 11 -15.39 -2.64 10.50
C GLU A 11 -15.09 -3.21 9.10
N ILE A 12 -13.81 -3.31 8.73
CA ILE A 12 -13.40 -3.88 7.43
C ILE A 12 -13.93 -5.32 7.30
N LYS A 13 -13.78 -6.14 8.36
CA LYS A 13 -14.33 -7.50 8.36
C LYS A 13 -15.84 -7.50 8.13
N LYS A 14 -16.59 -6.63 8.83
CA LYS A 14 -18.05 -6.56 8.69
C LYS A 14 -18.46 -6.14 7.27
N ALA A 15 -17.78 -5.16 6.70
CA ALA A 15 -18.08 -4.64 5.36
C ALA A 15 -17.80 -5.65 4.24
N VAL A 16 -16.78 -6.51 4.40
CA VAL A 16 -16.38 -7.52 3.39
C VAL A 16 -17.10 -8.87 3.58
N GLY A 17 -18.02 -8.99 4.55
CA GLY A 17 -18.79 -10.22 4.80
C GLY A 17 -18.24 -11.14 5.90
N GLY A 18 -17.09 -10.80 6.48
CA GLY A 18 -16.54 -11.48 7.66
C GLY A 18 -15.03 -11.67 7.61
N ALA A 19 -14.48 -12.25 8.68
CA ALA A 19 -13.05 -12.54 8.77
C ALA A 19 -12.57 -13.55 7.72
N LEU A 20 -13.40 -14.58 7.44
CA LEU A 20 -13.08 -15.63 6.49
C LEU A 20 -13.10 -15.11 5.05
N ASP A 21 -14.09 -14.31 4.69
CA ASP A 21 -14.21 -13.79 3.32
C ASP A 21 -13.12 -12.77 3.00
N LEU A 22 -12.79 -11.90 3.97
CA LEU A 22 -11.60 -11.05 3.85
C LEU A 22 -10.33 -11.90 3.66
N SER A 23 -10.17 -12.98 4.42
CA SER A 23 -9.01 -13.87 4.28
C SER A 23 -8.95 -14.61 2.96
N LYS A 24 -10.09 -15.00 2.37
CA LYS A 24 -10.13 -15.62 1.03
C LYS A 24 -9.66 -14.65 -0.06
N ILE A 25 -9.96 -13.37 0.10
CA ILE A 25 -9.59 -12.31 -0.84
C ILE A 25 -8.12 -11.93 -0.65
N THR A 26 -7.72 -11.59 0.58
CA THR A 26 -6.44 -10.92 0.88
C THR A 26 -5.39 -11.84 1.49
N GLY A 27 -5.68 -13.12 1.67
CA GLY A 27 -4.77 -14.08 2.29
C GLY A 27 -4.68 -14.00 3.81
N SER A 28 -5.41 -13.10 4.46
CA SER A 28 -5.41 -12.94 5.92
C SER A 28 -6.68 -12.26 6.41
N ARG A 29 -7.11 -12.59 7.63
CA ARG A 29 -8.10 -11.76 8.35
C ARG A 29 -7.51 -10.37 8.63
N ALA A 30 -8.34 -9.44 9.09
CA ALA A 30 -7.85 -8.12 9.52
C ALA A 30 -6.97 -8.23 10.77
N TYR A 31 -5.80 -7.62 10.72
CA TYR A 31 -4.86 -7.46 11.85
C TYR A 31 -4.51 -6.00 12.03
N GLU A 32 -4.33 -5.56 13.27
CA GLU A 32 -4.20 -4.14 13.60
C GLU A 32 -3.05 -3.45 12.87
N ARG A 33 -1.92 -4.14 12.72
CA ARG A 33 -0.74 -3.59 12.02
C ARG A 33 -0.89 -3.50 10.50
N TYR A 34 -1.90 -4.13 9.90
CA TYR A 34 -2.04 -4.15 8.44
C TYR A 34 -2.46 -2.77 7.94
N THR A 35 -2.02 -2.43 6.74
CA THR A 35 -2.10 -1.05 6.24
C THR A 35 -3.53 -0.55 6.04
N GLY A 36 -4.46 -1.40 5.61
CA GLY A 36 -5.87 -1.05 5.45
C GLY A 36 -6.49 -0.49 6.74
N PRO A 37 -6.49 -1.23 7.88
CA PRO A 37 -6.94 -0.72 9.16
C PRO A 37 -6.29 0.60 9.61
N GLN A 38 -4.99 0.80 9.32
CA GLN A 38 -4.27 2.03 9.64
C GLN A 38 -4.77 3.21 8.77
N ILE A 39 -4.98 2.99 7.47
CA ILE A 39 -5.54 3.99 6.55
C ILE A 39 -6.96 4.38 6.99
N LEU A 40 -7.81 3.40 7.30
CA LEU A 40 -9.19 3.67 7.76
C LEU A 40 -9.18 4.49 9.07
N LYS A 41 -8.22 4.27 9.97
CA LYS A 41 -8.07 5.08 11.18
C LYS A 41 -7.69 6.52 10.85
N ILE A 42 -6.71 6.74 9.96
CA ILE A 42 -6.30 8.08 9.53
C ILE A 42 -7.48 8.79 8.87
N PHE A 43 -8.17 8.13 7.92
CA PHE A 43 -9.37 8.68 7.28
C PHE A 43 -10.43 9.13 8.30
N LYS A 44 -10.69 8.34 9.34
CA LYS A 44 -11.72 8.65 10.35
C LYS A 44 -11.32 9.68 11.40
N THR A 45 -10.03 9.78 11.74
CA THR A 45 -9.56 10.62 12.85
C THR A 45 -8.85 11.89 12.36
N GLN A 46 -8.38 11.90 11.12
CA GLN A 46 -7.58 12.96 10.49
C GLN A 46 -8.01 13.10 9.02
N GLN A 47 -9.30 13.37 8.80
CA GLN A 47 -9.90 13.38 7.49
C GLN A 47 -9.23 14.38 6.53
N GLU A 48 -8.93 15.60 7.00
CA GLU A 48 -8.22 16.62 6.22
C GLU A 48 -6.86 16.12 5.72
N THR A 49 -6.09 15.42 6.58
CA THR A 49 -4.82 14.81 6.20
C THR A 49 -5.02 13.80 5.07
N TYR A 50 -6.03 12.94 5.17
CA TYR A 50 -6.33 11.95 4.14
C TYR A 50 -6.77 12.59 2.82
N GLU A 51 -7.60 13.63 2.88
CA GLU A 51 -8.07 14.39 1.71
C GLU A 51 -6.89 15.06 0.99
N ASN A 52 -5.98 15.68 1.74
CA ASN A 52 -4.75 16.31 1.23
C ASN A 52 -3.63 15.31 0.86
N THR A 53 -3.84 14.00 1.01
CA THR A 53 -2.85 12.97 0.64
C THR A 53 -2.97 12.61 -0.84
N GLU A 54 -1.95 12.88 -1.65
CA GLU A 54 -1.94 12.46 -3.06
C GLU A 54 -1.47 11.00 -3.26
N ARG A 55 -0.61 10.49 -2.37
CA ARG A 55 0.01 9.16 -2.49
C ARG A 55 0.17 8.49 -1.13
N ILE A 56 -0.15 7.20 -1.07
CA ILE A 56 0.10 6.32 0.08
C ILE A 56 1.09 5.25 -0.36
N SER A 57 2.21 5.13 0.35
CA SER A 57 3.26 4.15 0.08
C SER A 57 3.46 3.26 1.30
N LEU A 58 3.80 1.98 1.08
CA LEU A 58 4.47 1.17 2.10
C LEU A 58 5.91 1.65 2.25
N VAL A 59 6.55 1.34 3.39
CA VAL A 59 7.95 1.71 3.64
C VAL A 59 8.86 1.22 2.50
N SER A 60 8.64 0.01 1.99
CA SER A 60 9.34 -0.57 0.84
C SER A 60 9.23 0.32 -0.41
N SER A 61 8.01 0.57 -0.88
CA SER A 61 7.74 1.40 -2.05
C SER A 61 8.19 2.85 -1.85
N PHE A 62 8.09 3.39 -0.64
CA PHE A 62 8.58 4.73 -0.31
C PHE A 62 10.09 4.84 -0.49
N MET A 63 10.85 3.85 -0.01
CA MET A 63 12.30 3.81 -0.25
C MET A 63 12.63 3.71 -1.74
N ALA A 64 11.89 2.89 -2.49
CA ALA A 64 12.04 2.83 -3.94
C ALA A 64 11.72 4.17 -4.63
N CYS A 65 10.74 4.93 -4.13
CA CYS A 65 10.44 6.27 -4.63
C CYS A 65 11.63 7.21 -4.45
N LEU A 66 12.29 7.18 -3.28
CA LEU A 66 13.44 8.02 -3.02
C LEU A 66 14.58 7.72 -4.00
N PHE A 67 14.90 6.44 -4.23
CA PHE A 67 15.99 6.05 -5.12
C PHE A 67 15.70 6.29 -6.60
N SER A 68 14.46 6.11 -7.05
CA SER A 68 14.07 6.34 -8.44
C SER A 68 13.72 7.81 -8.73
N GLY A 69 13.44 8.62 -7.71
CA GLY A 69 13.01 10.01 -7.87
C GLY A 69 11.59 10.17 -8.41
N ALA A 70 10.78 9.10 -8.39
CA ALA A 70 9.41 9.07 -8.87
C ALA A 70 8.56 8.12 -8.01
N TYR A 71 7.22 8.13 -8.14
CA TYR A 71 6.41 7.18 -7.38
C TYR A 71 6.58 5.75 -7.87
N ALA A 72 7.18 4.91 -7.03
CA ALA A 72 7.22 3.48 -7.20
C ALA A 72 5.84 2.85 -6.93
N CYS A 73 5.59 1.72 -7.58
CA CYS A 73 4.44 0.88 -7.28
C CYS A 73 4.67 0.10 -5.98
N ILE A 74 3.59 -0.23 -5.30
CA ILE A 74 3.63 -1.27 -4.26
C ILE A 74 3.76 -2.62 -4.97
N ASP A 75 4.66 -3.47 -4.52
CA ASP A 75 4.82 -4.79 -5.11
C ASP A 75 3.74 -5.76 -4.59
N THR A 76 3.47 -6.82 -5.36
CA THR A 76 2.43 -7.80 -5.00
C THR A 76 2.74 -8.57 -3.71
N THR A 77 4.00 -8.64 -3.27
CA THR A 77 4.38 -9.36 -2.04
C THR A 77 4.05 -8.54 -0.81
N ASP A 78 4.53 -7.28 -0.75
CA ASP A 78 4.28 -6.41 0.39
C ASP A 78 2.83 -5.90 0.38
N GLY A 79 2.24 -5.74 -0.81
CA GLY A 79 0.81 -5.45 -1.00
C GLY A 79 -0.13 -6.50 -0.38
N ALA A 80 0.31 -7.75 -0.24
CA ALA A 80 -0.47 -8.79 0.45
C ALA A 80 -0.64 -8.51 1.95
N GLY A 81 0.29 -7.76 2.56
CA GLY A 81 0.28 -7.37 3.97
C GLY A 81 -0.69 -6.24 4.34
N MET A 82 -1.57 -5.84 3.42
CA MET A 82 -2.37 -4.63 3.59
C MET A 82 -3.84 -4.88 3.95
N ASN A 83 -4.36 -6.10 3.79
CA ASN A 83 -5.80 -6.38 3.72
C ASN A 83 -6.54 -5.64 2.58
N LEU A 84 -5.82 -5.25 1.50
CA LEU A 84 -6.39 -4.49 0.38
C LEU A 84 -6.25 -5.22 -0.96
N MET A 85 -5.18 -6.00 -1.16
CA MET A 85 -4.94 -6.72 -2.41
C MET A 85 -5.74 -8.03 -2.47
N HIS A 86 -6.34 -8.32 -3.62
CA HIS A 86 -6.81 -9.67 -3.94
C HIS A 86 -5.63 -10.55 -4.39
N ILE A 87 -5.20 -11.47 -3.52
CA ILE A 87 -3.93 -12.20 -3.72
C ILE A 87 -3.90 -13.09 -4.97
N LYS A 88 -5.04 -13.70 -5.35
CA LYS A 88 -5.12 -14.55 -6.55
C LYS A 88 -5.08 -13.75 -7.84
N GLN A 89 -5.73 -12.59 -7.86
CA GLN A 89 -5.82 -11.73 -9.03
C GLN A 89 -4.61 -10.79 -9.15
N LYS A 90 -3.82 -10.63 -8.08
CA LYS A 90 -2.70 -9.68 -7.98
C LYS A 90 -3.12 -8.25 -8.34
N ALA A 91 -4.32 -7.89 -7.94
CA ALA A 91 -4.95 -6.60 -8.16
C ALA A 91 -5.59 -6.12 -6.84
N TRP A 92 -5.88 -4.82 -6.73
CA TRP A 92 -6.63 -4.33 -5.58
C TRP A 92 -8.03 -4.93 -5.52
N SER A 93 -8.48 -5.30 -4.33
CA SER A 93 -9.86 -5.74 -4.12
C SER A 93 -10.75 -4.52 -3.95
N LYS A 94 -11.63 -4.27 -4.92
CA LYS A 94 -12.63 -3.19 -4.85
C LYS A 94 -13.40 -3.20 -3.53
N ALA A 95 -13.88 -4.38 -3.10
CA ALA A 95 -14.61 -4.51 -1.84
C ALA A 95 -13.76 -4.14 -0.60
N ALA A 96 -12.46 -4.47 -0.61
CA ALA A 96 -11.57 -4.13 0.51
C ALA A 96 -11.21 -2.63 0.53
N LEU A 97 -11.02 -2.04 -0.65
CA LEU A 97 -10.78 -0.59 -0.79
C LEU A 97 -11.99 0.22 -0.33
N GLU A 98 -13.19 -0.13 -0.82
CA GLU A 98 -14.46 0.51 -0.45
C GLU A 98 -14.76 0.38 1.05
N ALA A 99 -14.38 -0.74 1.66
CA ALA A 99 -14.48 -0.94 3.11
C ALA A 99 -13.47 -0.11 3.93
N THR A 100 -12.49 0.53 3.30
CA THR A 100 -11.37 1.20 3.97
C THR A 100 -11.45 2.73 3.85
N ALA A 101 -11.43 3.29 2.64
CA ALA A 101 -11.47 4.74 2.46
C ALA A 101 -11.82 5.12 1.01
N PRO A 102 -12.50 6.27 0.79
CA PRO A 102 -12.88 6.74 -0.54
C PRO A 102 -11.66 7.16 -1.37
N GLY A 103 -11.66 6.86 -2.67
CA GLY A 103 -10.56 7.25 -3.58
C GLY A 103 -9.22 6.55 -3.30
N LEU A 104 -9.22 5.49 -2.50
CA LEU A 104 -7.98 4.85 -2.02
C LEU A 104 -7.14 4.24 -3.16
N GLU A 105 -7.77 3.70 -4.20
CA GLU A 105 -7.05 3.09 -5.32
C GLU A 105 -6.12 4.08 -6.03
N GLU A 106 -6.58 5.32 -6.24
CA GLU A 106 -5.79 6.38 -6.88
C GLU A 106 -4.57 6.75 -6.04
N LYS A 107 -4.76 6.85 -4.71
CA LYS A 107 -3.69 7.15 -3.75
C LYS A 107 -2.66 6.01 -3.64
N LEU A 108 -3.06 4.75 -3.85
CA LEU A 108 -2.14 3.60 -3.86
C LEU A 108 -1.43 3.42 -5.21
N GLY A 109 -2.10 3.78 -6.31
CA GLY A 109 -1.65 3.51 -7.66
C GLY A 109 -1.69 2.02 -8.03
N LYS A 110 -0.98 1.67 -9.10
CA LYS A 110 -0.94 0.29 -9.60
C LYS A 110 -0.02 -0.58 -8.74
N LEU A 111 -0.34 -1.87 -8.72
CA LEU A 111 0.55 -2.90 -8.21
C LEU A 111 1.57 -3.30 -9.28
N ALA A 112 2.75 -3.73 -8.86
CA ALA A 112 3.77 -4.29 -9.73
C ALA A 112 4.24 -5.67 -9.22
N PRO A 113 4.77 -6.56 -10.09
CA PRO A 113 5.49 -7.74 -9.64
C PRO A 113 6.69 -7.37 -8.75
N ALA A 114 7.04 -8.23 -7.80
CA ALA A 114 8.18 -8.04 -6.87
C ALA A 114 9.55 -7.88 -7.53
N HIS A 115 9.67 -8.30 -8.79
CA HIS A 115 10.91 -8.24 -9.58
C HIS A 115 10.84 -7.19 -10.69
N ALA A 116 9.81 -6.33 -10.68
CA ALA A 116 9.66 -5.29 -11.68
C ALA A 116 10.72 -4.21 -11.48
N VAL A 117 11.33 -3.74 -12.57
CA VAL A 117 12.21 -2.58 -12.51
C VAL A 117 11.35 -1.33 -12.38
N VAL A 118 11.51 -0.58 -11.28
CA VAL A 118 10.86 0.71 -11.06
C VAL A 118 11.40 1.75 -12.03
N GLY A 119 12.72 1.74 -12.26
CA GLY A 119 13.41 2.64 -13.17
C GLY A 119 14.92 2.66 -12.91
N SER A 120 15.61 3.60 -13.55
CA SER A 120 17.01 3.90 -13.21
C SER A 120 17.07 4.75 -11.93
N ILE A 121 18.21 4.69 -11.24
CA ILE A 121 18.47 5.53 -10.07
C ILE A 121 18.37 7.02 -10.44
N ALA A 122 17.81 7.83 -9.55
CA ALA A 122 17.64 9.25 -9.74
C ALA A 122 18.99 9.96 -9.95
N SER A 123 19.00 10.99 -10.80
CA SER A 123 20.21 11.78 -11.11
C SER A 123 20.85 12.37 -9.85
N TYR A 124 20.05 12.68 -8.82
CA TYR A 124 20.54 13.10 -7.51
C TYR A 124 21.63 12.17 -6.96
N PHE A 125 21.46 10.85 -7.03
CA PHE A 125 22.46 9.90 -6.52
C PHE A 125 23.65 9.73 -7.47
N VAL A 126 23.43 9.90 -8.77
CA VAL A 126 24.51 9.91 -9.77
C VAL A 126 25.43 11.11 -9.51
N GLU A 127 24.87 12.31 -9.40
CA GLU A 127 25.62 13.56 -9.26
C GLU A 127 26.28 13.68 -7.87
N ARG A 128 25.58 13.29 -6.81
CA ARG A 128 26.04 13.47 -5.43
C ARG A 128 26.95 12.36 -4.94
N TYR A 129 26.70 11.13 -5.36
CA TYR A 129 27.36 9.94 -4.82
C TYR A 129 28.02 9.08 -5.90
N ASN A 130 28.08 9.56 -7.14
CA ASN A 130 28.74 8.90 -8.26
C ASN A 130 28.21 7.48 -8.56
N PHE A 131 26.91 7.27 -8.37
CA PHE A 131 26.27 6.03 -8.82
C PHE A 131 26.33 5.92 -10.35
N ASN A 132 26.40 4.69 -10.87
CA ASN A 132 26.25 4.46 -12.29
C ASN A 132 24.83 4.88 -12.73
N LYS A 133 24.71 5.75 -13.73
CA LYS A 133 23.42 6.22 -14.27
C LYS A 133 22.50 5.10 -14.78
N ASN A 134 23.06 3.93 -15.10
CA ASN A 134 22.32 2.75 -15.53
C ASN A 134 21.98 1.80 -14.36
N CYS A 135 22.30 2.17 -13.11
CA CYS A 135 21.91 1.40 -11.94
C CYS A 135 20.38 1.33 -11.87
N LEU A 136 19.84 0.11 -11.80
CA LEU A 136 18.40 -0.13 -11.77
C LEU A 136 17.91 -0.20 -10.32
N VAL A 137 16.77 0.44 -10.08
CA VAL A 137 15.96 0.23 -8.89
C VAL A 137 14.93 -0.85 -9.23
N VAL A 138 15.04 -1.99 -8.55
CA VAL A 138 14.10 -3.12 -8.62
C VAL A 138 13.18 -3.04 -7.41
#